data_AF-I1C9N4-F1
#
_entry.id   AF-I1C9N4-F1
#
_cell.length_a   1.000
_cell.length_b   1.000
_cell.length_c   1.000
_cell.angle_alpha   90.00
_cell.angle_beta   90.00
_cell.angle_gamma   90.00
#
_symmetry.space_group_name_H-M   'P 1'
#
loop_
_entity.id
_entity.type
_entity.pdbx_description
1 polymer ?
#
loop_
_entity_poly.entity_id
_entity_poly.type
_entity_poly.pdbx_seq_one_letter_code
_entity_poly.pdbx_strand_id
1 'polypeptide(L)'
;MGYSKLSQKEIEKVISELSDEYMGTSYNLLTRNCNHFSDNLCKRLTGKSIPGWINRAAKLGAMFPCVIPTEWVDPPDAQAVVATSSSVEPHPAKAETIVAYKKIQSEKDS
;
A
#
# COMPACT_ATOMS: atom_id res chain seq x y z
N MET A 1 20.74 -1.80 3.45
CA MET A 1 20.40 -0.81 2.41
C MET A 1 21.56 0.15 2.18
N GLY A 2 21.53 1.00 1.15
CA GLY A 2 22.67 1.84 0.72
C GLY A 2 22.25 2.88 -0.33
N TYR A 3 23.18 3.29 -1.20
CA TYR A 3 22.94 4.30 -2.24
C TYR A 3 22.57 3.66 -3.59
N SER A 4 21.70 4.33 -4.34
CA SER A 4 21.35 4.00 -5.72
C SER A 4 22.16 4.85 -6.71
N LYS A 5 22.50 4.28 -7.86
CA LYS A 5 23.12 5.02 -8.98
C LYS A 5 22.10 5.47 -10.04
N LEU A 6 20.84 5.13 -9.84
CA LEU A 6 19.76 5.49 -10.76
C LEU A 6 19.49 7.00 -10.69
N SER A 7 19.16 7.58 -11.84
CA SER A 7 18.63 8.93 -11.93
C SER A 7 17.22 9.02 -11.32
N GLN A 8 16.77 10.25 -11.04
CA GLN A 8 15.43 10.51 -10.52
C GLN A 8 14.32 9.88 -11.39
N LYS A 9 14.44 10.00 -12.73
CA LYS A 9 13.46 9.42 -13.67
C LYS A 9 13.44 7.89 -13.62
N GLU A 10 14.59 7.25 -13.44
CA GLU A 10 14.66 5.79 -13.31
C GLU A 10 14.08 5.32 -11.97
N ILE A 11 14.30 6.07 -10.89
CA ILE A 11 13.68 5.80 -9.59
C ILE A 11 12.15 5.91 -9.68
N GLU A 12 11.63 6.97 -10.31
CA GLU A 12 10.19 7.15 -10.53
C GLU A 12 9.60 6.00 -11.34
N LYS A 13 10.27 5.56 -12.40
CA LYS A 13 9.85 4.41 -13.19
C LYS A 13 9.79 3.14 -12.33
N VAL A 14 10.83 2.86 -11.54
CA VAL A 14 10.86 1.70 -10.63
C VAL A 14 9.71 1.74 -9.62
N ILE A 15 9.42 2.91 -9.05
CA ILE A 15 8.32 3.08 -8.09
C ILE A 15 6.97 2.87 -8.78
N SER A 16 6.77 3.41 -9.99
CA SER A 16 5.53 3.24 -10.76
C SER A 16 5.27 1.77 -11.06
N GLU A 17 6.27 1.06 -11.62
CA GLU A 17 6.16 -0.37 -11.94
C GLU A 17 5.85 -1.21 -10.69
N LEU A 18 6.54 -0.94 -9.58
CA LEU A 18 6.27 -1.62 -8.31
C LEU A 18 4.89 -1.28 -7.73
N SER A 19 4.39 -0.06 -7.95
CA SER A 19 3.06 0.34 -7.47
C SER A 19 1.95 -0.39 -8.24
N ASP A 20 2.13 -0.56 -9.55
CA ASP A 20 1.21 -1.32 -10.39
C ASP A 20 1.20 -2.81 -10.00
N GLU A 21 2.37 -3.36 -9.66
CA GLU A 21 2.46 -4.72 -9.13
C GLU A 21 1.78 -4.84 -7.76
N TYR A 22 2.02 -3.90 -6.83
CA TYR A 22 1.55 -3.96 -5.44
C TYR A 22 0.27 -3.14 -5.21
N MET A 23 -0.76 -3.43 -6.00
CA MET A 23 -2.07 -2.81 -5.81
C MET A 23 -2.66 -3.18 -4.44
N GLY A 24 -3.28 -2.23 -3.75
CA GLY A 24 -3.87 -2.46 -2.42
C GLY A 24 -4.94 -3.56 -2.39
N THR A 25 -5.65 -3.76 -3.50
CA THR A 25 -6.61 -4.86 -3.69
C THR A 25 -5.96 -6.25 -3.72
N SER A 26 -4.65 -6.32 -3.96
CA SER A 26 -3.84 -7.54 -3.92
C SER A 26 -3.03 -7.67 -2.63
N TYR A 27 -3.21 -6.76 -1.67
CA TYR A 27 -2.47 -6.79 -0.42
C TYR A 27 -2.73 -8.13 0.28
N ASN A 28 -1.72 -8.71 0.90
CA ASN A 28 -1.92 -9.86 1.77
C ASN A 28 -0.96 -9.71 2.95
N LEU A 29 -1.50 -9.73 4.17
CA LEU A 29 -0.74 -9.41 5.37
C LEU A 29 0.49 -10.31 5.55
N LEU A 30 0.45 -11.55 5.06
CA LEU A 30 1.48 -12.55 5.29
C LEU A 30 2.42 -12.72 4.09
N THR A 31 1.90 -12.59 2.88
CA THR A 31 2.63 -12.95 1.66
C THR A 31 2.88 -11.77 0.71
N ARG A 32 2.16 -10.66 0.89
CA ARG A 32 2.22 -9.51 -0.02
C ARG A 32 1.91 -8.20 0.68
N ASN A 33 2.71 -7.91 1.72
CA ASN A 33 2.57 -6.73 2.55
C ASN A 33 3.63 -5.64 2.25
N CYS A 34 3.60 -4.56 3.03
CA CYS A 34 4.57 -3.47 2.93
C CYS A 34 6.04 -3.92 2.98
N ASN A 35 6.37 -4.94 3.77
CA ASN A 35 7.74 -5.44 3.88
C ASN A 35 8.21 -6.16 2.61
N HIS A 36 7.30 -6.83 1.91
CA HIS A 36 7.58 -7.47 0.61
C HIS A 36 7.79 -6.41 -0.47
N PHE A 37 6.97 -5.36 -0.46
CA PHE A 37 7.16 -4.19 -1.31
C PHE A 37 8.53 -3.54 -1.05
N SER A 38 8.83 -3.24 0.22
CA SER A 38 10.10 -2.62 0.61
C SER A 38 11.30 -3.48 0.20
N ASP A 39 11.23 -4.80 0.37
CA ASP A 39 12.31 -5.71 -0.06
C ASP A 39 12.56 -5.64 -1.58
N ASN A 40 11.50 -5.67 -2.38
CA ASN A 40 11.63 -5.58 -3.84
C ASN A 40 12.11 -4.20 -4.29
N LEU A 41 11.60 -3.12 -3.71
CA LEU A 41 12.08 -1.76 -3.97
C LEU A 41 13.57 -1.64 -3.63
N CYS A 42 13.96 -2.13 -2.46
CA CYS A 42 15.34 -2.15 -1.99
C CYS A 42 16.27 -2.90 -2.94
N LYS A 43 15.85 -4.08 -3.42
CA LYS A 43 16.57 -4.86 -4.42
C LYS A 43 16.71 -4.11 -5.74
N ARG A 44 15.63 -3.52 -6.27
CA ARG A 44 15.67 -2.78 -7.54
C ARG A 44 16.54 -1.52 -7.46
N LEU A 45 16.49 -0.80 -6.34
CA LEU A 45 17.26 0.44 -6.17
C LEU A 45 18.74 0.22 -5.82
N THR A 46 19.07 -0.83 -5.07
CA THR A 46 20.41 -0.97 -4.47
C THR A 46 21.06 -2.34 -4.68
N GLY A 47 20.36 -3.29 -5.28
CA GLY A 47 20.79 -4.68 -5.39
C GLY A 47 20.80 -5.45 -4.07
N LYS A 48 20.32 -4.85 -2.97
CA LYS A 48 20.35 -5.45 -1.62
C LYS A 48 18.95 -5.59 -1.05
N SER A 49 18.69 -6.73 -0.41
CA SER A 49 17.46 -7.00 0.34
C SER A 49 17.39 -6.20 1.63
N ILE A 50 16.18 -6.06 2.18
CA ILE A 50 16.00 -5.58 3.56
C ILE A 50 16.51 -6.63 4.56
N PRO A 51 16.81 -6.24 5.81
CA PRO A 51 17.18 -7.20 6.84
C PRO A 51 16.14 -8.31 7.01
N GLY A 52 16.60 -9.57 6.96
CA GLY A 52 15.71 -10.73 6.90
C GLY A 52 14.77 -10.90 8.11
N TRP A 53 15.09 -10.28 9.25
CA TRP A 53 14.23 -10.31 10.43
C TRP A 53 12.89 -9.60 10.23
N ILE A 54 12.81 -8.61 9.34
CA ILE A 54 11.58 -7.85 9.05
C ILE A 54 10.48 -8.78 8.50
N ASN A 55 10.84 -9.74 7.64
CA ASN A 55 9.89 -10.67 7.05
C ASN A 55 9.69 -11.97 7.86
N ARG A 56 10.35 -12.14 9.02
CA ARG A 56 10.21 -13.37 9.81
C ARG A 56 8.80 -13.55 10.39
N ALA A 57 8.20 -12.47 10.91
CA ALA A 57 6.86 -12.54 11.50
C ALA A 57 5.82 -12.99 10.48
N ALA A 58 5.84 -12.39 9.27
CA ALA A 58 4.94 -12.75 8.19
C ALA A 58 5.10 -14.22 7.75
N LYS A 59 6.34 -14.71 7.66
CA LYS A 59 6.63 -16.14 7.35
C LYS A 59 6.14 -17.09 8.43
N LEU A 60 6.34 -16.77 9.71
CA LEU A 60 5.82 -17.59 10.81
C LEU A 60 4.29 -17.60 10.80
N GLY A 61 3.66 -16.43 10.60
CA GLY A 61 2.21 -16.32 10.48
C GLY A 61 1.63 -17.18 9.35
N ALA A 62 2.29 -17.21 8.19
CA ALA A 62 1.88 -18.07 7.08
C ALA A 62 2.02 -19.58 7.38
N MET A 63 2.98 -19.97 8.23
CA MET A 63 3.18 -21.37 8.65
C MET A 63 2.23 -21.80 9.78
N PHE A 64 1.64 -20.85 10.52
CA PHE A 64 0.70 -21.12 11.61
C PHE A 64 -0.63 -20.36 11.41
N PRO A 65 -1.48 -20.80 10.46
CA PRO A 65 -2.71 -20.07 10.10
C PRO A 65 -3.69 -19.91 11.26
N CYS A 66 -3.63 -20.78 12.26
CA CYS A 66 -4.51 -20.71 13.44
C CYS A 66 -4.21 -19.54 14.39
N VAL A 67 -3.07 -18.88 14.24
CA VAL A 67 -2.65 -17.77 15.11
C VAL A 67 -3.15 -16.42 14.58
N ILE A 68 -3.53 -16.36 13.30
CA ILE A 68 -3.87 -15.11 12.62
C ILE A 68 -5.30 -15.20 12.10
N PRO A 69 -6.22 -14.32 12.54
CA PRO A 69 -7.57 -14.24 12.00
C PRO A 69 -7.56 -14.04 10.48
N THR A 70 -8.38 -14.80 9.77
CA THR A 70 -8.48 -14.75 8.29
C THR A 70 -8.88 -13.35 7.81
N GLU A 71 -9.68 -12.65 8.61
CA GLU A 71 -10.14 -11.28 8.37
C GLU A 71 -8.99 -10.25 8.29
N TRP A 72 -7.81 -10.59 8.81
CA TRP A 72 -6.63 -9.72 8.76
C TRP A 72 -5.72 -10.05 7.58
N VAL A 73 -5.89 -11.21 6.96
CA VAL A 73 -4.97 -11.75 5.95
C VAL A 73 -5.21 -11.11 4.59
N ASP A 74 -6.47 -11.07 4.17
CA ASP A 74 -6.87 -10.49 2.89
C ASP A 74 -7.61 -9.16 3.08
N PRO A 75 -7.44 -8.21 2.15
CA PRO A 75 -8.14 -6.94 2.18
C PRO A 75 -9.64 -7.20 2.07
N PRO A 76 -10.48 -6.40 2.75
CA PRO A 76 -11.92 -6.49 2.59
C PRO A 76 -12.28 -6.29 1.11
N ASP A 77 -13.24 -7.06 0.61
CA ASP A 77 -13.69 -6.96 -0.78
C ASP A 77 -13.96 -5.49 -1.14
N ALA A 78 -13.37 -5.03 -2.25
CA ALA A 78 -13.57 -3.65 -2.72
C ALA A 78 -15.06 -3.30 -2.90
N GLN A 79 -15.92 -4.30 -3.12
CA GLN A 79 -17.38 -4.14 -3.19
C GLN A 79 -18.02 -3.99 -1.80
N ALA A 80 -17.50 -4.64 -0.76
CA ALA A 80 -17.98 -4.53 0.61
C ALA A 80 -17.67 -3.16 1.23
N VAL A 81 -16.54 -2.53 0.87
CA VAL A 81 -16.25 -1.14 1.27
C VAL A 81 -17.15 -0.12 0.57
N VAL A 82 -17.61 -0.39 -0.66
CA VAL A 82 -18.62 0.45 -1.32
C VAL A 82 -19.98 0.29 -0.65
N ALA A 83 -20.39 -0.93 -0.31
CA ALA A 83 -21.65 -1.22 0.39
C ALA A 83 -21.71 -0.68 1.83
N THR A 84 -20.56 -0.52 2.50
CA THR A 84 -20.49 0.11 3.83
C THR A 84 -20.32 1.62 3.77
N SER A 85 -19.85 2.17 2.64
CA SER A 85 -19.80 3.62 2.42
C SER A 85 -21.17 4.26 2.14
N SER A 86 -22.18 3.46 1.76
CA SER A 86 -23.55 3.94 1.50
C SER A 86 -24.45 3.99 2.75
N SER A 87 -23.97 3.63 3.93
CA SER A 87 -24.76 3.69 5.18
C SER A 87 -24.13 4.52 6.31
N VAL A 88 -23.06 5.28 6.06
CA VAL A 88 -22.55 6.25 7.03
C VAL A 88 -23.05 7.64 6.65
N GLU A 89 -24.03 8.14 7.42
CA GLU A 89 -24.41 9.56 7.43
C GLU A 89 -23.15 10.44 7.50
N PRO A 90 -23.03 11.52 6.71
CA PRO A 90 -21.78 12.26 6.59
C PRO A 90 -21.40 12.90 7.93
N HIS A 91 -20.30 12.42 8.53
CA HIS A 91 -19.66 13.11 9.65
C HIS A 91 -19.08 14.44 9.14
N PRO A 92 -19.34 15.59 9.82
CA PRO A 92 -19.10 16.94 9.30
C PRO A 92 -17.69 17.23 8.75
N ALA A 93 -16.64 16.62 9.31
CA ALA A 93 -15.25 16.85 8.90
C ALA A 93 -14.90 16.35 7.47
N LYS A 94 -15.64 15.37 6.95
CA LYS A 94 -15.38 14.83 5.60
C LYS A 94 -15.92 15.73 4.49
N ALA A 95 -17.02 16.45 4.75
CA ALA A 95 -17.61 17.39 3.81
C ALA A 95 -16.68 18.59 3.56
N GLU A 96 -16.07 19.12 4.62
CA GLU A 96 -15.10 20.23 4.53
C GLU A 96 -13.88 19.87 3.67
N THR A 97 -13.41 18.63 3.78
CA THR A 97 -12.26 18.13 3.01
C THR A 97 -12.57 18.03 1.51
N ILE A 98 -13.76 17.57 1.13
CA ILE A 98 -14.18 17.47 -0.28
C ILE A 98 -14.37 18.87 -0.88
N VAL A 99 -14.93 19.80 -0.12
CA VAL A 99 -15.09 21.20 -0.54
C VAL A 99 -13.72 21.86 -0.73
N ALA A 100 -12.77 21.64 0.17
CA ALA A 100 -11.40 22.13 0.04
C ALA A 100 -10.71 21.57 -1.21
N TYR A 101 -10.83 20.26 -1.47
CA TYR A 101 -10.25 19.63 -2.66
C TYR A 101 -10.82 20.21 -3.96
N LYS A 102 -12.14 20.37 -4.05
CA LYS A 102 -12.79 20.95 -5.24
C LYS A 102 -12.42 22.43 -5.45
N LYS A 103 -12.27 23.20 -4.36
CA LYS A 103 -11.87 24.61 -4.43
C LYS A 103 -10.44 24.77 -4.96
N ILE A 104 -9.51 23.95 -4.44
CA ILE A 104 -8.11 23.91 -4.91
C ILE A 104 -8.05 23.54 -6.39
N GLN A 105 -8.95 22.66 -6.85
CA GLN A 105 -9.00 22.25 -8.25
C GLN A 105 -9.55 23.36 -9.16
N SER A 106 -10.58 24.10 -8.72
CA SER A 106 -11.10 25.25 -9.47
C SER A 106 -10.14 26.44 -9.55
N GLU A 107 -9.26 26.61 -8.56
CA GLU A 107 -8.23 27.67 -8.58
C GLU A 107 -7.02 27.32 -9.46
N LYS A 108 -6.89 26.06 -9.89
CA LYS A 108 -5.79 25.59 -10.74
C LYS A 108 -6.10 25.61 -12.24
N ASP A 109 -7.38 25.77 -12.59
CA ASP A 109 -7.91 25.77 -13.95
C ASP A 109 -8.33 27.19 -14.44
N SER A 110 -7.91 28.26 -13.74
CA SER A 110 -7.99 29.68 -14.15
C SER A 110 -6.61 30.31 -14.22
#